data_AF-A0A519QVP3-F1
#
_entry.id   AF-A0A519QVP3-F1
#
_cell.length_a   1.000
_cell.length_b   1.000
_cell.length_c   1.000
_cell.angle_alpha   90.00
_cell.angle_beta   90.00
_cell.angle_gamma   90.00
#
_symmetry.space_group_name_H-M   'P 1'
#
loop_
_entity.id
_entity.type
_entity.pdbx_description
1 polymer ?
#
loop_
_entity_poly.entity_id
_entity_poly.type
_entity_poly.pdbx_seq_one_letter_code
_entity_poly.pdbx_strand_id
1 'polypeptide(L)'
;MANLTFSDKKKLESFLGMGGGYVLNFTNSEFREFVKDAINIDIYSAKYENQSNSKANLLRRFWEIESDAKVAQLLECFVEYYKTFICQDDSPDENIQGCDECIRIAQRLRANHSIGDIEIIKGDEESADFNKLATSIREDITNDKPDVAIDRLHTYMGVYCRNLCDKRGIPYDNFTPLNSIFGCYVKHIRDNKLVESEMTLRILNTSISVLEYFNDVRNNKSFAHPNNLLNYDESFLIFKYISNLLVFIDALEIKIEADIAATKKKGAAMKAEHDLLYGELPF
;
A
#
# COMPACT_ATOMS: atom_id res chain seq x y z
N MET A 1 -7.36 -11.60 -9.58
CA MET A 1 -6.55 -12.40 -10.51
C MET A 1 -5.09 -12.06 -10.32
N ALA A 2 -4.23 -13.06 -10.19
CA ALA A 2 -2.81 -12.82 -10.06
C ALA A 2 -2.15 -12.48 -11.41
N ASN A 3 -1.22 -11.53 -11.38
CA ASN A 3 -0.44 -11.06 -12.51
C ASN A 3 0.72 -12.03 -12.81
N LEU A 4 0.35 -13.24 -13.22
CA LEU A 4 1.25 -14.30 -13.67
C LEU A 4 1.30 -14.34 -15.19
N THR A 5 2.48 -14.13 -15.75
CA THR A 5 2.75 -14.32 -17.18
C THR A 5 2.70 -15.81 -17.55
N PHE A 6 2.61 -16.12 -18.85
CA PHE A 6 2.70 -17.49 -19.33
C PHE A 6 3.99 -18.20 -18.86
N SER A 7 5.11 -17.48 -18.88
CA SER A 7 6.41 -17.99 -18.43
C SER A 7 6.39 -18.33 -16.94
N ASP A 8 5.80 -17.46 -16.11
CA ASP A 8 5.69 -17.73 -14.66
C ASP A 8 4.86 -18.98 -14.41
N LYS A 9 3.69 -19.09 -15.06
CA LYS A 9 2.83 -20.28 -14.93
C LYS A 9 3.58 -21.56 -15.30
N LYS A 10 4.40 -21.54 -16.35
CA LYS A 10 5.20 -22.71 -16.76
C LYS A 10 6.28 -23.07 -15.74
N LYS A 11 7.00 -22.07 -15.20
CA LYS A 11 7.99 -22.29 -14.14
C LYS A 11 7.35 -22.88 -12.88
N LEU A 12 6.23 -22.31 -12.45
CA LEU A 12 5.47 -22.79 -11.29
C LEU A 12 4.94 -24.21 -11.50
N GLU A 13 4.35 -24.51 -12.67
CA GLU A 13 3.88 -25.85 -13.01
C GLU A 13 5.01 -26.88 -13.01
N SER A 14 6.19 -26.50 -13.48
CA SER A 14 7.38 -27.35 -13.47
C SER A 14 7.83 -27.65 -12.05
N PHE A 15 8.05 -26.60 -11.24
CA PHE A 15 8.48 -26.73 -9.84
C PHE A 15 7.49 -27.55 -9.01
N LEU A 16 6.19 -27.30 -9.17
CA LEU A 16 5.13 -27.96 -8.41
C LEU A 16 4.74 -29.34 -8.96
N GLY A 17 5.34 -29.83 -10.05
CA GLY A 17 5.04 -31.14 -10.62
C GLY A 17 3.62 -31.27 -11.19
N MET A 18 3.08 -30.21 -11.79
CA MET A 18 1.66 -30.09 -12.16
C MET A 18 1.26 -30.73 -13.51
N GLY A 19 2.20 -31.34 -14.23
CA GLY A 19 1.95 -31.91 -15.56
C GLY A 19 0.89 -33.03 -15.56
N GLY A 20 0.82 -33.82 -14.48
CA GLY A 20 -0.10 -34.96 -14.34
C GLY A 20 -1.39 -34.67 -13.54
N GLY A 21 -1.66 -33.41 -13.19
CA GLY A 21 -2.80 -33.05 -12.31
C GLY A 21 -2.48 -33.04 -10.81
N TYR A 22 -1.25 -33.38 -10.43
CA TYR A 22 -0.75 -33.37 -9.06
C TYR A 22 -0.18 -32.00 -8.66
N VAL A 23 0.10 -31.80 -7.38
CA VAL A 23 0.83 -30.65 -6.83
C VAL A 23 1.72 -31.20 -5.74
N LEU A 24 3.05 -31.13 -5.94
CA LEU A 24 4.06 -31.74 -5.09
C LEU A 24 3.70 -33.21 -4.74
N ASN A 25 3.99 -33.65 -3.52
CA ASN A 25 3.66 -34.98 -3.01
C ASN A 25 2.30 -35.04 -2.27
N PHE A 26 1.45 -34.02 -2.38
CA PHE A 26 0.22 -33.95 -1.60
C PHE A 26 -0.86 -34.95 -2.07
N THR A 27 -1.49 -35.63 -1.12
CA THR A 27 -2.82 -36.21 -1.30
C THR A 27 -3.88 -35.11 -1.39
N ASN A 28 -5.11 -35.46 -1.78
CA ASN A 28 -6.17 -34.46 -1.89
C ASN A 28 -6.56 -33.84 -0.54
N SER A 29 -6.54 -34.63 0.54
CA SER A 29 -6.82 -34.16 1.89
C SER A 29 -5.74 -33.22 2.40
N GLU A 30 -4.47 -33.61 2.27
CA GLU A 30 -3.33 -32.78 2.68
C GLU A 30 -3.29 -31.48 1.89
N PHE A 31 -3.55 -31.51 0.57
CA PHE A 31 -3.60 -30.28 -0.22
C PHE A 31 -4.72 -29.33 0.24
N ARG A 32 -5.90 -29.87 0.58
CA ARG A 32 -7.01 -29.06 1.10
C ARG A 32 -6.64 -28.41 2.42
N GLU A 33 -6.07 -29.19 3.33
CA GLU A 33 -5.65 -28.74 4.65
C GLU A 33 -4.52 -27.72 4.56
N PHE A 34 -3.51 -27.99 3.75
CA PHE A 34 -2.38 -27.10 3.50
C PHE A 34 -2.83 -25.73 2.99
N VAL A 35 -3.69 -25.67 1.97
CA VAL A 35 -4.18 -24.38 1.45
C VAL A 35 -5.06 -23.67 2.49
N LYS A 36 -5.86 -24.43 3.24
CA LYS A 36 -6.69 -23.85 4.30
C LYS A 36 -5.85 -23.27 5.44
N ASP A 37 -4.77 -23.93 5.84
CA ASP A 37 -3.86 -23.42 6.87
C ASP A 37 -3.07 -22.21 6.36
N ALA A 38 -2.52 -22.30 5.15
CA ALA A 38 -1.69 -21.25 4.56
C ALA A 38 -2.43 -19.92 4.36
N ILE A 39 -3.68 -19.95 3.88
CA ILE A 39 -4.40 -18.75 3.44
C ILE A 39 -5.90 -18.74 3.80
N ASN A 40 -6.37 -19.65 4.66
CA ASN A 40 -7.77 -19.75 5.10
C ASN A 40 -8.79 -19.89 3.95
N ILE A 41 -8.42 -20.64 2.90
CA ILE A 41 -9.27 -20.89 1.74
C ILE A 41 -9.50 -22.39 1.56
N ASP A 42 -10.77 -22.77 1.34
CA ASP A 42 -11.11 -24.11 0.88
C ASP A 42 -11.00 -24.22 -0.64
N ILE A 43 -9.86 -24.75 -1.11
CA ILE A 43 -9.51 -24.87 -2.53
C ILE A 43 -10.43 -25.82 -3.31
N TYR A 44 -11.21 -26.67 -2.63
CA TYR A 44 -12.20 -27.56 -3.24
C TYR A 44 -13.63 -27.01 -3.20
N SER A 45 -13.82 -25.76 -2.75
CA SER A 45 -15.12 -25.11 -2.83
C SER A 45 -15.56 -24.88 -4.28
N ALA A 46 -16.88 -24.74 -4.49
CA ALA A 46 -17.47 -24.48 -5.81
C ALA A 46 -16.87 -23.25 -6.53
N LYS A 47 -16.24 -22.33 -5.80
CA LYS A 47 -15.53 -21.17 -6.33
C LYS A 47 -14.39 -21.54 -7.30
N TYR A 48 -13.72 -22.67 -7.07
CA TYR A 48 -12.56 -23.11 -7.85
C TYR A 48 -12.83 -24.31 -8.76
N GLU A 49 -14.06 -24.83 -8.76
CA GLU A 49 -14.44 -25.97 -9.60
C GLU A 49 -14.22 -25.68 -11.09
N ASN A 50 -13.77 -26.71 -11.81
CA ASN A 50 -13.56 -26.68 -13.25
C ASN A 50 -13.86 -28.07 -13.85
N GLN A 51 -13.70 -28.24 -15.16
CA GLN A 51 -14.02 -29.49 -15.89
C GLN A 51 -13.35 -30.75 -15.32
N SER A 52 -12.21 -30.61 -14.64
CA SER A 52 -11.63 -31.67 -13.81
C SER A 52 -11.06 -31.09 -12.53
N ASN A 53 -11.54 -31.57 -11.38
CA ASN A 53 -11.16 -31.12 -10.04
C ASN A 53 -9.83 -31.75 -9.57
N SER A 54 -8.84 -31.83 -10.47
CA SER A 54 -7.47 -32.19 -10.08
C SER A 54 -6.84 -31.07 -9.27
N LYS A 55 -5.92 -31.38 -8.35
CA LYS A 55 -5.21 -30.38 -7.54
C LYS A 55 -4.58 -29.29 -8.41
N ALA A 56 -3.94 -29.70 -9.51
CA ALA A 56 -3.32 -28.74 -10.42
C ALA A 56 -4.34 -27.80 -11.08
N ASN A 57 -5.52 -28.29 -11.47
CA ASN A 57 -6.54 -27.46 -12.10
C ASN A 57 -7.22 -26.52 -11.10
N LEU A 58 -7.43 -26.97 -9.86
CA LEU A 58 -7.91 -26.11 -8.78
C LEU A 58 -6.88 -25.00 -8.49
N LEU A 59 -5.58 -25.33 -8.45
CA LEU A 59 -4.52 -24.34 -8.24
C LEU A 59 -4.40 -23.34 -9.40
N ARG A 60 -4.54 -23.80 -10.65
CA ARG A 60 -4.63 -22.90 -11.82
C ARG A 60 -5.82 -21.95 -11.71
N ARG A 61 -6.98 -22.47 -11.30
CA ARG A 61 -8.19 -21.66 -11.11
C ARG A 61 -8.02 -20.66 -9.97
N PHE A 62 -7.35 -21.05 -8.91
CA PHE A 62 -6.98 -20.16 -7.82
C PHE A 62 -6.10 -18.99 -8.30
N TRP A 63 -5.08 -19.25 -9.12
CA TRP A 63 -4.26 -18.19 -9.73
C TRP A 63 -5.06 -17.20 -10.58
N GLU A 64 -6.12 -17.67 -11.26
CA GLU A 64 -7.00 -16.84 -12.07
C GLU A 64 -7.94 -15.96 -11.22
N ILE A 65 -8.33 -16.41 -10.03
CA ILE A 65 -9.36 -15.73 -9.24
C ILE A 65 -8.74 -14.84 -8.17
N GLU A 66 -7.77 -15.34 -7.40
CA GLU A 66 -7.26 -14.63 -6.22
C GLU A 66 -6.33 -13.47 -6.55
N SER A 67 -6.03 -12.66 -5.53
CA SER A 67 -5.11 -11.51 -5.57
C SER A 67 -3.65 -11.95 -5.74
N ASP A 68 -2.81 -11.04 -6.21
CA ASP A 68 -1.35 -11.19 -6.25
C ASP A 68 -0.78 -11.64 -4.89
N ALA A 69 -1.26 -11.05 -3.79
CA ALA A 69 -0.76 -11.33 -2.45
C ALA A 69 -1.14 -12.72 -1.95
N LYS A 70 -2.38 -13.18 -2.12
CA LYS A 70 -2.77 -14.55 -1.76
C LYS A 70 -2.01 -15.60 -2.57
N VAL A 71 -1.80 -15.33 -3.87
CA VAL A 71 -0.99 -16.22 -4.70
C VAL A 71 0.46 -16.20 -4.24
N ALA A 72 1.04 -15.04 -3.97
CA ALA A 72 2.41 -14.93 -3.46
C ALA A 72 2.60 -15.67 -2.13
N GLN A 73 1.70 -15.47 -1.16
CA GLN A 73 1.73 -16.14 0.13
C GLN A 73 1.68 -17.66 -0.04
N LEU A 74 0.76 -18.17 -0.86
CA LEU A 74 0.67 -19.62 -1.08
C LEU A 74 1.92 -20.18 -1.78
N LEU A 75 2.51 -19.44 -2.72
CA LEU A 75 3.76 -19.82 -3.38
C LEU A 75 4.93 -19.89 -2.40
N GLU A 76 5.06 -18.94 -1.47
CA GLU A 76 6.06 -18.96 -0.40
C GLU A 76 5.85 -20.18 0.51
N CYS A 77 4.61 -20.48 0.90
CA CYS A 77 4.30 -21.68 1.68
C CYS A 77 4.68 -22.98 0.94
N PHE A 78 4.46 -23.07 -0.38
CA PHE A 78 4.89 -24.24 -1.15
C PHE A 78 6.42 -24.40 -1.15
N VAL A 79 7.17 -23.30 -1.28
CA VAL A 79 8.63 -23.35 -1.23
C VAL A 79 9.11 -23.78 0.15
N GLU A 80 8.51 -23.26 1.21
CA GLU A 80 8.84 -23.67 2.58
C GLU A 80 8.56 -25.15 2.79
N TYR A 81 7.35 -25.61 2.43
CA TYR A 81 7.00 -27.02 2.50
C TYR A 81 7.97 -27.90 1.70
N TYR A 82 8.33 -27.47 0.49
CA TYR A 82 9.32 -28.18 -0.33
C TYR A 82 10.65 -28.29 0.40
N LYS A 83 11.18 -27.18 0.94
CA LYS A 83 12.47 -27.14 1.65
C LYS A 83 12.45 -27.98 2.93
N THR A 84 11.34 -27.99 3.67
CA THR A 84 11.25 -28.71 4.95
C THR A 84 11.01 -30.21 4.77
N PHE A 85 10.18 -30.61 3.80
CA PHE A 85 9.64 -31.98 3.74
C PHE A 85 10.03 -32.76 2.48
N ILE A 86 10.53 -32.11 1.45
CA ILE A 86 10.89 -32.77 0.17
C ILE A 86 12.39 -32.65 -0.11
N CYS A 87 12.98 -31.49 0.12
CA CYS A 87 14.39 -31.22 -0.11
C CYS A 87 15.24 -32.05 0.87
N GLN A 88 16.06 -32.93 0.32
CA GLN A 88 17.12 -33.65 1.05
C GLN A 88 18.49 -33.03 0.70
N ASP A 89 19.53 -33.29 1.51
CA ASP A 89 20.86 -32.68 1.34
C ASP A 89 21.51 -32.90 -0.06
N ASP A 90 21.02 -33.88 -0.84
CA ASP A 90 21.46 -34.19 -2.21
C ASP A 90 20.46 -33.78 -3.32
N SER A 91 19.63 -32.77 -3.09
CA SER A 91 18.61 -32.35 -4.07
C SER A 91 19.24 -31.80 -5.37
N PRO A 92 18.72 -32.16 -6.56
CA PRO A 92 19.24 -31.64 -7.84
C PRO A 92 19.17 -30.11 -7.94
N ASP A 93 20.17 -29.50 -8.58
CA ASP A 93 20.25 -28.04 -8.80
C ASP A 93 18.97 -27.45 -9.44
N GLU A 94 18.30 -28.19 -10.32
CA GLU A 94 17.06 -27.77 -10.98
C GLU A 94 15.90 -27.53 -9.99
N ASN A 95 15.85 -28.28 -8.89
CA ASN A 95 14.82 -28.10 -7.86
C ASN A 95 15.08 -26.87 -6.99
N ILE A 96 16.34 -26.59 -6.70
CA ILE A 96 16.78 -25.38 -5.98
C ILE A 96 16.47 -24.15 -6.85
N GLN A 97 16.80 -24.21 -8.15
CA GLN A 97 16.45 -23.17 -9.11
C GLN A 97 14.92 -22.96 -9.20
N GLY A 98 14.13 -24.03 -9.16
CA GLY A 98 12.67 -23.96 -9.11
C GLY A 98 12.15 -23.21 -7.89
N CYS A 99 12.75 -23.43 -6.72
CA CYS A 99 12.43 -22.68 -5.50
C CYS A 99 12.73 -21.18 -5.65
N ASP A 100 13.91 -20.84 -6.15
CA ASP A 100 14.35 -19.45 -6.29
C ASP A 100 13.47 -18.68 -7.28
N GLU A 101 13.11 -19.30 -8.41
CA GLU A 101 12.19 -18.72 -9.38
C GLU A 101 10.78 -18.55 -8.79
N CYS A 102 10.29 -19.51 -8.00
CA CYS A 102 9.01 -19.41 -7.31
C CYS A 102 8.99 -18.23 -6.31
N ILE A 103 10.04 -18.10 -5.49
CA ILE A 103 10.21 -16.97 -4.56
C ILE A 103 10.29 -15.65 -5.32
N ARG A 104 11.04 -15.59 -6.42
CA ARG A 104 11.14 -14.37 -7.24
C ARG A 104 9.80 -13.96 -7.81
N ILE A 105 8.98 -14.91 -8.26
CA ILE A 105 7.62 -14.65 -8.73
C ILE A 105 6.74 -14.14 -7.58
N ALA A 106 6.77 -14.81 -6.42
CA ALA A 106 6.02 -14.38 -5.24
C ALA A 106 6.39 -12.94 -4.80
N GLN A 107 7.69 -12.63 -4.74
CA GLN A 107 8.17 -11.29 -4.43
C GLN A 107 7.69 -10.25 -5.45
N ARG A 108 7.69 -10.57 -6.74
CA ARG A 108 7.17 -9.68 -7.78
C ARG A 108 5.67 -9.44 -7.62
N LEU A 109 4.90 -10.48 -7.35
CA LEU A 109 3.46 -10.36 -7.08
C LEU A 109 3.22 -9.47 -5.86
N ARG A 110 4.00 -9.65 -4.78
CA ARG A 110 3.97 -8.72 -3.63
C ARG A 110 4.36 -7.29 -4.01
N ALA A 111 5.34 -7.09 -4.89
CA ALA A 111 5.79 -5.76 -5.29
C ALA A 111 4.77 -4.99 -6.18
N ASN A 112 3.81 -5.68 -6.80
CA ASN A 112 2.67 -5.02 -7.45
C ASN A 112 1.68 -4.40 -6.44
N HIS A 113 1.70 -4.85 -5.17
CA HIS A 113 1.36 -3.99 -4.05
C HIS A 113 2.56 -3.07 -3.86
N SER A 114 2.52 -1.86 -4.42
CA SER A 114 3.62 -0.91 -4.34
C SER A 114 4.08 -0.80 -2.88
N ILE A 115 5.24 -1.35 -2.57
CA ILE A 115 5.86 -1.26 -1.24
C ILE A 115 6.01 0.22 -0.87
N GLY A 116 6.25 1.08 -1.86
CA GLY A 116 6.25 2.53 -1.70
C GLY A 116 4.91 3.13 -1.21
N ASP A 117 3.77 2.56 -1.61
CA ASP A 117 2.44 3.03 -1.18
C ASP A 117 2.16 2.67 0.29
N ILE A 118 2.84 1.66 0.83
CA ILE A 118 2.76 1.26 2.24
C ILE A 118 3.76 2.08 3.07
N GLU A 119 4.96 2.28 2.56
CA GLU A 119 6.02 3.05 3.23
C GLU A 119 5.69 4.53 3.40
N ILE A 120 4.79 5.10 2.59
CA ILE A 120 4.31 6.48 2.75
C ILE A 120 3.43 6.65 4.00
N ILE A 121 2.84 5.57 4.51
CA ILE A 121 2.04 5.59 5.74
C ILE A 121 2.99 5.57 6.94
N LYS A 122 3.46 6.75 7.31
CA LYS A 122 4.43 6.98 8.39
C LYS A 122 3.75 7.61 9.58
N GLY A 123 4.14 7.19 10.77
CA GLY A 123 3.74 7.90 11.97
C GLY A 123 4.56 9.16 12.19
N ASP A 124 4.42 9.73 13.38
CA ASP A 124 5.10 10.93 13.84
C ASP A 124 5.81 10.56 15.14
N GLU A 125 7.12 10.80 15.22
CA GLU A 125 7.93 10.45 16.40
C GLU A 125 7.39 11.08 17.69
N GLU A 126 6.71 12.23 17.57
CA GLU A 126 6.12 12.95 18.70
C GLU A 126 4.74 12.40 19.12
N SER A 127 4.11 11.56 18.29
CA SER A 127 2.76 11.01 18.54
C SER A 127 2.74 9.48 18.54
N ALA A 128 2.78 8.90 19.74
CA ALA A 128 2.69 7.46 19.94
C ALA A 128 1.39 6.86 19.35
N ASP A 129 0.27 7.57 19.43
CA ASP A 129 -1.00 7.09 18.90
C ASP A 129 -1.05 7.16 17.36
N PHE A 130 -0.45 8.18 16.75
CA PHE A 130 -0.33 8.25 15.29
C PHE A 130 0.62 7.17 14.74
N ASN A 131 1.70 6.86 15.46
CA ASN A 131 2.59 5.72 15.14
C ASN A 131 1.85 4.38 15.16
N LYS A 132 1.02 4.14 16.17
CA LYS A 132 0.18 2.92 16.24
C LYS A 132 -0.81 2.85 15.09
N LEU A 133 -1.47 3.97 14.77
CA LEU A 133 -2.41 4.06 13.65
C LEU A 133 -1.73 3.71 12.32
N ALA A 134 -0.60 4.34 12.02
CA ALA A 134 0.17 4.08 10.81
C ALA A 134 0.64 2.60 10.73
N THR A 135 1.10 2.05 11.85
CA THR A 135 1.56 0.66 11.91
C THR A 135 0.43 -0.33 11.67
N SER A 136 -0.74 -0.12 12.29
CA SER A 136 -1.90 -0.97 12.05
C SER A 136 -2.34 -0.97 10.58
N ILE A 137 -2.39 0.20 9.93
CA ILE A 137 -2.73 0.27 8.49
C ILE A 137 -1.71 -0.53 7.67
N ARG A 138 -0.41 -0.35 7.92
CA ARG A 138 0.63 -1.09 7.19
C ARG A 138 0.51 -2.59 7.39
N GLU A 139 0.22 -3.06 8.60
CA GLU A 139 0.00 -4.47 8.90
C GLU A 139 -1.20 -5.03 8.12
N ASP A 140 -2.33 -4.33 8.10
CA ASP A 140 -3.53 -4.79 7.38
C ASP A 140 -3.30 -4.88 5.87
N ILE A 141 -2.64 -3.88 5.29
CA ILE A 141 -2.32 -3.86 3.86
C ILE A 141 -1.28 -4.94 3.51
N THR A 142 -0.28 -5.15 4.37
CA THR A 142 0.73 -6.21 4.20
C THR A 142 0.09 -7.60 4.26
N ASN A 143 -0.97 -7.75 5.06
CA ASN A 143 -1.74 -8.98 5.21
C ASN A 143 -2.89 -9.12 4.19
N ASP A 144 -2.89 -8.33 3.11
CA ASP A 144 -3.88 -8.37 2.03
C ASP A 144 -5.33 -8.10 2.46
N LYS A 145 -5.51 -7.23 3.46
CA LYS A 145 -6.82 -6.85 4.02
C LYS A 145 -7.05 -5.33 3.91
N PRO A 146 -7.14 -4.76 2.70
CA PRO A 146 -7.39 -3.32 2.54
C PRO A 146 -8.78 -2.88 3.04
N ASP A 147 -9.77 -3.76 2.99
CA ASP A 147 -11.15 -3.55 3.43
C ASP A 147 -11.27 -3.25 4.93
N VAL A 148 -10.40 -3.87 5.75
CA VAL A 148 -10.41 -3.69 7.20
C VAL A 148 -9.67 -2.42 7.66
N ALA A 149 -8.90 -1.78 6.78
CA ALA A 149 -8.05 -0.64 7.08
C ALA A 149 -8.70 0.72 6.77
N ILE A 150 -9.86 0.73 6.10
CA ILE A 150 -10.49 1.94 5.53
C ILE A 150 -10.79 3.03 6.57
N ASP A 151 -11.32 2.68 7.74
CA ASP A 151 -11.61 3.62 8.82
C ASP A 151 -10.34 4.25 9.40
N ARG A 152 -9.29 3.43 9.55
CA ARG A 152 -7.98 3.87 10.02
C ARG A 152 -7.28 4.73 8.98
N LEU A 153 -7.35 4.38 7.70
CA LEU A 153 -6.81 5.17 6.59
C LEU A 153 -7.46 6.56 6.52
N HIS A 154 -8.79 6.63 6.70
CA HIS A 154 -9.51 7.91 6.78
C HIS A 154 -9.03 8.75 7.97
N THR A 155 -8.94 8.12 9.14
CA THR A 155 -8.44 8.79 10.36
C THR A 155 -7.01 9.28 10.18
N TYR A 156 -6.14 8.47 9.58
CA TYR A 156 -4.76 8.81 9.28
C TYR A 156 -4.67 10.02 8.36
N MET A 157 -5.42 10.04 7.26
CA MET A 157 -5.47 11.17 6.34
C MET A 157 -5.95 12.45 7.04
N GLY A 158 -6.91 12.33 7.96
CA GLY A 158 -7.39 13.44 8.78
C GLY A 158 -6.29 14.04 9.66
N VAL A 159 -5.56 13.21 10.39
CA VAL A 159 -4.43 13.65 11.24
C VAL A 159 -3.31 14.23 10.37
N TYR A 160 -2.96 13.58 9.27
CA TYR A 160 -1.96 14.06 8.31
C TYR A 160 -2.27 15.47 7.80
N CYS A 161 -3.51 15.73 7.34
CA CYS A 161 -3.91 17.05 6.88
C CYS A 161 -3.88 18.11 7.98
N ARG A 162 -4.23 17.75 9.23
CA ARG A 162 -4.13 18.67 10.37
C ARG A 162 -2.68 19.05 10.64
N ASN A 163 -1.78 18.08 10.70
CA ASN A 163 -0.35 18.32 10.89
C ASN A 163 0.23 19.23 9.79
N LEU A 164 -0.20 19.05 8.53
CA LEU A 164 0.17 19.96 7.44
C LEU A 164 -0.34 21.39 7.67
N CYS A 165 -1.60 21.54 8.06
CA CYS A 165 -2.17 22.84 8.35
C CYS A 165 -1.46 23.52 9.52
N ASP A 166 -1.18 22.80 10.60
CA ASP A 166 -0.46 23.31 11.78
C ASP A 166 0.95 23.79 11.41
N LYS A 167 1.70 22.95 10.68
CA LYS A 167 3.04 23.27 10.18
C LYS A 167 3.08 24.52 9.32
N ARG A 168 2.01 24.82 8.59
CA ARG A 168 1.88 25.98 7.70
C ARG A 168 1.13 27.16 8.32
N GLY A 169 0.70 27.05 9.58
CA GLY A 169 -0.08 28.09 10.28
C GLY A 169 -1.45 28.35 9.63
N ILE A 170 -2.05 27.33 9.02
CA ILE A 170 -3.36 27.41 8.38
C ILE A 170 -4.43 27.15 9.44
N PRO A 171 -5.33 28.11 9.73
CA PRO A 171 -6.34 27.95 10.77
C PRO A 171 -7.45 26.98 10.33
N TYR A 172 -7.92 26.15 11.27
CA TYR A 172 -9.08 25.28 11.14
C TYR A 172 -9.68 24.98 12.52
N ASP A 173 -10.92 24.50 12.56
CA ASP A 173 -11.57 24.07 13.80
C ASP A 173 -11.35 22.57 14.05
N ASN A 174 -11.33 22.16 15.33
CA ASN A 174 -11.13 20.76 15.69
C ASN A 174 -12.21 19.82 15.11
N PHE A 175 -13.39 20.34 14.78
CA PHE A 175 -14.50 19.59 14.19
C PHE A 175 -14.57 19.70 12.67
N THR A 176 -13.65 20.43 12.03
CA THR A 176 -13.61 20.54 10.57
C THR A 176 -13.44 19.14 9.96
N PRO A 177 -14.28 18.74 8.98
CA PRO A 177 -14.20 17.43 8.34
C PRO A 177 -12.99 17.35 7.40
N LEU A 178 -12.55 16.12 7.10
CA LEU A 178 -11.33 15.83 6.34
C LEU A 178 -11.25 16.61 5.01
N ASN A 179 -12.31 16.56 4.20
CA ASN A 179 -12.36 17.25 2.91
C ASN A 179 -12.18 18.77 3.06
N SER A 180 -12.75 19.38 4.10
CA SER A 180 -12.63 20.81 4.35
C SER A 180 -11.22 21.20 4.83
N ILE A 181 -10.57 20.38 5.67
CA ILE A 181 -9.17 20.60 6.09
C ILE A 181 -8.25 20.52 4.87
N PHE A 182 -8.43 19.49 4.05
CA PHE A 182 -7.68 19.35 2.82
C PHE A 182 -7.93 20.53 1.87
N GLY A 183 -9.17 21.02 1.78
CA GLY A 183 -9.51 22.23 1.03
C GLY A 183 -8.78 23.49 1.52
N CYS A 184 -8.61 23.66 2.84
CA CYS A 184 -7.80 24.75 3.40
C CYS A 184 -6.33 24.67 2.93
N TYR A 185 -5.76 23.47 2.92
CA TYR A 185 -4.40 23.23 2.43
C TYR A 185 -4.28 23.47 0.91
N VAL A 186 -5.22 23.00 0.09
CA VAL A 186 -5.25 23.25 -1.36
C VAL A 186 -5.38 24.75 -1.67
N LYS A 187 -6.19 25.48 -0.88
CA LYS A 187 -6.27 26.93 -0.97
C LYS A 187 -4.92 27.59 -0.69
N HIS A 188 -4.19 27.14 0.34
CA HIS A 188 -2.85 27.63 0.63
C HIS A 188 -1.87 27.38 -0.53
N ILE A 189 -1.87 26.18 -1.12
CA ILE A 189 -1.06 25.85 -2.30
C ILE A 189 -1.34 26.83 -3.45
N ARG A 190 -2.62 27.06 -3.75
CA ARG A 190 -3.04 27.93 -4.85
C ARG A 190 -2.66 29.38 -4.60
N ASP A 191 -3.00 29.92 -3.43
CA ASP A 191 -2.83 31.33 -3.10
C ASP A 191 -1.34 31.71 -3.04
N ASN A 192 -0.46 30.77 -2.67
CA ASN A 192 1.00 30.93 -2.66
C ASN A 192 1.71 30.42 -3.92
N LYS A 193 0.96 29.97 -4.94
CA LYS A 193 1.49 29.46 -6.22
C LYS A 193 2.56 28.37 -6.06
N LEU A 194 2.33 27.42 -5.14
CA LEU A 194 3.27 26.35 -4.80
C LEU A 194 3.30 25.20 -5.82
N VAL A 195 2.46 25.26 -6.85
CA VAL A 195 2.43 24.31 -7.96
C VAL A 195 2.37 25.05 -9.29
N GLU A 196 3.01 24.47 -10.31
CA GLU A 196 3.20 25.12 -11.62
C GLU A 196 2.01 24.90 -12.57
N SER A 197 1.44 23.69 -12.57
CA SER A 197 0.43 23.28 -13.56
C SER A 197 -0.99 23.49 -13.04
N GLU A 198 -1.84 24.07 -13.88
CA GLU A 198 -3.29 24.13 -13.63
C GLU A 198 -3.90 22.73 -13.47
N MET A 199 -3.35 21.73 -14.18
CA MET A 199 -3.80 20.34 -14.06
C MET A 199 -3.62 19.81 -12.63
N THR A 200 -2.50 20.14 -11.97
CA THR A 200 -2.25 19.75 -10.58
C THR A 200 -3.29 20.36 -9.65
N LEU A 201 -3.61 21.64 -9.80
CA LEU A 201 -4.67 22.28 -9.01
C LEU A 201 -6.03 21.63 -9.26
N ARG A 202 -6.36 21.25 -10.50
CA ARG A 202 -7.61 20.53 -10.80
C ARG A 202 -7.66 19.16 -10.12
N ILE A 203 -6.57 18.39 -10.15
CA ILE A 203 -6.47 17.11 -9.44
C ILE A 203 -6.70 17.29 -7.93
N LEU A 204 -6.01 18.26 -7.32
CA LEU A 204 -6.15 18.55 -5.89
C LEU A 204 -7.57 18.98 -5.52
N ASN A 205 -8.21 19.81 -6.33
CA ASN A 205 -9.61 20.19 -6.10
C ASN A 205 -10.57 19.00 -6.25
N THR A 206 -10.40 18.15 -7.26
CA THR A 206 -11.17 16.89 -7.38
C THR A 206 -10.98 16.00 -6.16
N SER A 207 -9.76 15.99 -5.60
CA SER A 207 -9.45 15.19 -4.41
C SER A 207 -10.23 15.65 -3.18
N ILE A 208 -10.57 16.93 -3.07
CA ILE A 208 -11.48 17.42 -2.01
C ILE A 208 -12.83 16.70 -2.08
N SER A 209 -13.42 16.59 -3.27
CA SER A 209 -14.70 15.89 -3.47
C SER A 209 -14.57 14.39 -3.22
N VAL A 210 -13.46 13.76 -3.63
CA VAL A 210 -13.23 12.33 -3.32
C VAL A 210 -13.15 12.11 -1.81
N LEU A 211 -12.45 12.98 -1.07
CA LEU A 211 -12.35 12.91 0.39
C LEU A 211 -13.69 13.17 1.08
N GLU A 212 -14.60 13.91 0.46
CA GLU A 212 -15.96 14.09 0.97
C GLU A 212 -16.74 12.76 0.93
N TYR A 213 -16.72 12.06 -0.21
CA TYR A 213 -17.30 10.71 -0.32
C TYR A 213 -16.56 9.68 0.54
N PHE A 214 -15.27 9.88 0.81
CA PHE A 214 -14.52 9.00 1.70
C PHE A 214 -15.06 9.05 3.14
N ASN A 215 -15.62 10.17 3.59
CA ASN A 215 -16.33 10.24 4.87
C ASN A 215 -17.53 9.27 4.91
N ASP A 216 -18.29 9.19 3.82
CA ASP A 216 -19.44 8.28 3.70
C ASP A 216 -19.00 6.81 3.72
N VAL A 217 -17.96 6.48 2.93
CA VAL A 217 -17.36 5.14 2.93
C VAL A 217 -16.89 4.74 4.32
N ARG A 218 -16.22 5.64 5.04
CA ARG A 218 -15.83 5.40 6.43
C ARG A 218 -17.07 5.12 7.30
N ASN A 219 -18.13 5.92 7.20
CA ASN A 219 -19.29 5.76 8.08
C ASN A 219 -20.14 4.51 7.76
N ASN A 220 -20.25 4.15 6.49
CA ASN A 220 -21.27 3.19 6.01
C ASN A 220 -20.70 1.90 5.41
N LYS A 221 -19.39 1.82 5.16
CA LYS A 221 -18.72 0.70 4.47
C LYS A 221 -17.41 0.26 5.12
N SER A 222 -17.20 0.62 6.38
CA SER A 222 -16.02 0.25 7.16
C SER A 222 -16.38 -0.19 8.58
N PHE A 223 -15.39 -0.67 9.34
CA PHE A 223 -15.53 -1.05 10.74
C PHE A 223 -15.75 0.10 11.72
N ALA A 224 -15.88 1.35 11.25
CA ALA A 224 -16.33 2.46 12.11
C ALA A 224 -17.69 2.17 12.78
N HIS A 225 -18.52 1.36 12.14
CA HIS A 225 -19.84 0.90 12.60
C HIS A 225 -20.04 -0.57 12.14
N PRO A 226 -21.06 -1.30 12.65
CA PRO A 226 -21.32 -2.68 12.23
C PRO A 226 -21.88 -2.74 10.79
N ASN A 227 -21.01 -2.49 9.81
CA ASN A 227 -21.33 -2.39 8.39
C ASN A 227 -20.88 -3.63 7.61
N ASN A 228 -21.47 -3.80 6.42
CA ASN A 228 -20.85 -4.61 5.38
C ASN A 228 -19.70 -3.82 4.77
N LEU A 229 -18.51 -4.42 4.73
CA LEU A 229 -17.31 -3.80 4.18
C LEU A 229 -17.37 -3.65 2.66
N LEU A 230 -16.55 -2.75 2.12
CA LEU A 230 -16.22 -2.73 0.70
C LEU A 230 -15.58 -4.04 0.25
N ASN A 231 -15.68 -4.33 -1.04
CA ASN A 231 -14.92 -5.44 -1.60
C ASN A 231 -13.42 -5.10 -1.64
N TYR A 232 -12.60 -6.14 -1.77
CA TYR A 232 -11.15 -6.02 -1.79
C TYR A 232 -10.65 -5.01 -2.86
N ASP A 233 -11.12 -5.13 -4.10
CA ASP A 233 -10.62 -4.33 -5.23
C ASP A 233 -10.95 -2.84 -5.05
N GLU A 234 -12.16 -2.52 -4.59
CA GLU A 234 -12.57 -1.14 -4.28
C GLU A 234 -11.77 -0.57 -3.11
N SER A 235 -11.58 -1.35 -2.05
CA SER A 235 -10.81 -0.93 -0.88
C SER A 235 -9.36 -0.64 -1.25
N PHE A 236 -8.77 -1.49 -2.09
CA PHE A 236 -7.40 -1.34 -2.55
C PHE A 236 -7.24 -0.14 -3.50
N LEU A 237 -8.22 0.11 -4.37
CA LEU A 237 -8.24 1.30 -5.22
C LEU A 237 -8.24 2.58 -4.37
N ILE A 238 -9.08 2.64 -3.32
CA ILE A 238 -9.15 3.78 -2.40
C ILE A 238 -7.80 3.94 -1.68
N PHE A 239 -7.24 2.86 -1.15
CA PHE A 239 -5.92 2.88 -0.52
C PHE A 239 -4.86 3.47 -1.46
N LYS A 240 -4.73 2.96 -2.69
CA LYS A 240 -3.78 3.47 -3.67
C LYS A 240 -4.01 4.94 -4.02
N TYR A 241 -5.26 5.37 -4.12
CA TYR A 241 -5.58 6.77 -4.39
C TYR A 241 -5.09 7.68 -3.25
N ILE A 242 -5.36 7.31 -2.00
CA ILE A 242 -4.90 8.07 -0.82
C ILE A 242 -3.38 8.05 -0.72
N SER A 243 -2.72 6.90 -0.88
CA SER A 243 -1.26 6.80 -0.85
C SER A 243 -0.60 7.66 -1.92
N ASN A 244 -1.13 7.69 -3.15
CA ASN A 244 -0.60 8.56 -4.21
C ASN A 244 -0.75 10.05 -3.88
N LEU A 245 -1.85 10.43 -3.23
CA LEU A 245 -2.04 11.81 -2.77
C LEU A 245 -0.99 12.18 -1.71
N LEU A 246 -0.74 11.29 -0.75
CA LEU A 246 0.30 11.47 0.27
C LEU A 246 1.70 11.59 -0.35
N VAL A 247 2.05 10.70 -1.28
CA VAL A 247 3.36 10.71 -1.98
C VAL A 247 3.58 12.07 -2.66
N PHE A 248 2.57 12.57 -3.36
CA PHE A 248 2.67 13.86 -4.03
C PHE A 248 2.83 15.02 -3.03
N ILE A 249 2.04 15.03 -1.95
CA ILE A 249 2.08 16.11 -0.96
C ILE A 249 3.40 16.11 -0.20
N ASP A 250 3.92 14.95 0.23
CA ASP A 250 5.23 14.86 0.88
C ASP A 250 6.34 15.39 -0.03
N ALA A 251 6.35 15.00 -1.30
CA ALA A 251 7.33 15.48 -2.28
C ALA A 251 7.21 17.01 -2.50
N LEU A 252 6.00 17.55 -2.46
CA LEU A 252 5.76 18.99 -2.55
C LEU A 252 6.26 19.72 -1.30
N GLU A 253 5.96 19.20 -0.11
CA GLU A 253 6.35 19.79 1.16
C GLU A 253 7.88 19.86 1.33
N ILE A 254 8.60 18.82 0.90
CA ILE A 254 10.08 18.81 0.87
C ILE A 254 10.61 19.99 0.02
N LYS A 255 10.01 20.23 -1.15
CA LYS A 255 10.39 21.35 -2.02
C LYS A 255 10.09 22.70 -1.37
N ILE A 256 8.90 22.85 -0.80
CA ILE A 256 8.49 24.08 -0.12
C ILE A 256 9.45 24.40 1.04
N GLU A 257 9.84 23.40 1.82
CA GLU A 257 10.82 23.58 2.91
C GLU A 257 12.20 24.01 2.41
N ALA A 258 12.69 23.38 1.34
CA ALA A 258 13.95 23.75 0.72
C ALA A 258 13.94 25.22 0.25
N ASP A 259 12.85 25.66 -0.37
CA ASP A 259 12.68 27.03 -0.86
C ASP A 259 12.59 28.06 0.29
N ILE A 260 11.89 27.72 1.38
CA ILE A 260 11.82 28.55 2.59
C ILE A 260 13.22 28.67 3.21
N ALA A 261 13.96 27.56 3.33
CA ALA A 261 15.32 27.55 3.88
C ALA A 261 16.29 28.37 3.02
N ALA A 262 16.19 28.27 1.69
CA ALA A 262 17.00 29.05 0.76
C ALA A 262 16.72 30.55 0.87
N THR A 263 15.44 30.95 0.97
CA THR A 263 15.02 32.34 1.15
C THR A 263 15.52 32.93 2.47
N LYS A 264 15.42 32.17 3.58
CA LYS A 264 15.95 32.58 4.89
C LYS A 264 17.46 32.81 4.87
N LYS A 265 18.22 31.91 4.23
CA LYS A 265 19.69 32.05 4.08
C LYS A 265 20.07 33.30 3.28
N LYS A 266 19.37 33.58 2.17
CA LYS A 266 19.58 34.80 1.37
C LYS A 266 19.29 36.07 2.17
N GLY A 267 18.17 36.12 2.89
CA GLY A 267 17.81 37.27 3.73
C GLY A 267 18.82 37.52 4.86
N ALA A 268 19.32 36.45 5.50
CA ALA A 268 20.36 36.55 6.52
C ALA A 268 21.70 37.06 5.97
N ALA A 269 22.11 36.59 4.78
CA ALA A 269 23.33 37.06 4.12
C ALA A 269 23.23 38.54 3.72
N MET A 270 22.09 38.96 3.17
CA MET A 270 21.86 40.34 2.75
C MET A 270 21.78 41.31 3.95
N LYS A 271 21.21 40.85 5.08
CA LYS A 271 21.23 41.61 6.33
C LYS A 271 22.64 41.72 6.92
N ALA A 272 23.41 40.63 6.91
CA ALA A 272 24.79 40.66 7.38
C ALA A 272 25.68 41.58 6.53
N GLU A 273 25.49 41.62 5.21
CA GLU A 273 26.19 42.53 4.30
C GLU A 273 25.79 44.00 4.53
N HIS A 274 24.50 44.28 4.72
CA HIS A 274 24.01 45.60 5.09
C HIS A 274 24.57 46.07 6.43
N ASP A 275 24.58 45.22 7.46
CA ASP A 275 25.10 45.55 8.78
C ASP A 275 26.64 45.73 8.75
N LEU A 276 27.36 45.07 7.84
CA LEU A 276 28.80 45.30 7.60
C LEU A 276 29.10 46.63 6.89
N LEU A 277 28.21 47.07 6.00
CA LEU A 277 28.36 48.31 5.23
C LEU A 277 27.85 49.55 5.97
N TYR A 278 26.87 49.39 6.86
CA TYR A 278 26.11 50.50 7.45
C TYR A 278 25.89 50.38 8.97
N GLY A 279 26.36 49.30 9.61
CA GLY A 279 26.30 49.13 11.06
C GLY A 279 27.43 49.87 11.77
N GLU A 280 27.07 50.95 12.47
CA GLU A 280 27.92 51.77 13.35
C GLU A 280 28.88 52.74 12.66
N LEU A 281 28.34 53.87 12.17
CA LEU A 281 29.05 55.14 12.32
C LEU A 281 28.63 55.75 13.66
N PRO A 282 29.51 55.78 14.69
CA PRO A 282 29.20 56.49 15.92
C PRO A 282 29.06 57.99 15.61
N PHE A 283 27.92 58.55 15.99
CA PHE A 283 27.70 60.01 16.03
C PHE A 283 28.48 60.65 17.19
#